data_AF-A0A3A0CSM0-F1
#
_entry.id   AF-A0A3A0CSM0-F1
#
_cell.length_a   1.000
_cell.length_b   1.000
_cell.length_c   1.000
_cell.angle_alpha   90.00
_cell.angle_beta   90.00
_cell.angle_gamma   90.00
#
_symmetry.space_group_name_H-M   'P 1'
#
loop_
_entity.id
_entity.type
_entity.pdbx_description
1 polymer ?
#
loop_
_entity_poly.entity_id
_entity_poly.type
_entity_poly.pdbx_seq_one_letter_code
_entity_poly.pdbx_strand_id
1 'polypeptide(L)'
;MPPGASAMNIRILRGLCVLGILALAGSFVWAGRIKGIDDGLREMMREPWAVVTLLDAYVGLFVLAAWVFHVERRAGVAAAWTVAMLLLGNIVALAYLLRRATRARSIAEIVSGAGQEAA
;
A
#
# COMPACT_ATOMS: atom_id res chain seq x y z
N MET A 1 -3.50 28.36 4.36
CA MET A 1 -3.23 27.28 5.34
C MET A 1 -1.87 27.57 5.98
N PRO A 2 -1.70 27.51 7.31
CA PRO A 2 -0.40 27.80 7.92
C PRO A 2 0.65 26.78 7.42
N PRO A 3 1.86 27.24 7.03
CA PRO A 3 2.86 26.40 6.37
C PRO A 3 3.33 25.19 7.22
N GLY A 4 3.09 25.20 8.53
CA GLY A 4 3.39 24.08 9.42
C GLY A 4 2.39 22.91 9.38
N ALA A 5 1.12 23.15 9.03
CA ALA A 5 0.07 22.12 9.10
C ALA A 5 0.20 21.07 7.98
N SER A 6 0.54 21.48 6.75
CA SER A 6 0.75 20.56 5.62
C SER A 6 1.98 19.68 5.82
N ALA A 7 3.08 20.26 6.33
CA ALA A 7 4.29 19.53 6.66
C ALA A 7 4.07 18.50 7.78
N MET A 8 3.30 18.86 8.81
CA MET A 8 2.91 17.94 9.89
C MET A 8 2.09 16.76 9.37
N ASN A 9 1.11 17.01 8.50
CA ASN A 9 0.28 15.96 7.91
C ASN A 9 1.11 14.94 7.11
N ILE A 10 2.12 15.39 6.36
CA ILE A 10 2.99 14.50 5.59
C ILE A 10 3.91 13.67 6.50
N ARG A 11 4.41 14.25 7.60
CA ARG A 11 5.23 13.50 8.57
C ARG A 11 4.41 12.41 9.26
N ILE A 12 3.18 12.71 9.65
CA ILE A 12 2.24 11.72 10.22
C ILE A 12 1.97 10.61 9.22
N LEU A 13 1.64 10.95 7.97
CA LEU A 13 1.38 9.96 6.91
C LEU A 13 2.58 9.02 6.69
N ARG A 14 3.80 9.56 6.62
CA ARG A 14 5.03 8.77 6.49
C ARG A 14 5.20 7.82 7.68
N GLY A 15 5.00 8.32 8.89
CA GLY A 15 5.05 7.52 10.12
C GLY A 15 4.05 6.36 10.09
N LEU A 16 2.80 6.64 9.71
CA LEU A 16 1.76 5.62 9.57
C LEU A 16 2.11 4.56 8.51
N CYS A 17 2.67 4.97 7.36
CA CYS A 17 3.08 4.01 6.33
C CYS A 17 4.21 3.10 6.83
N VAL A 18 5.22 3.65 7.49
CA VAL A 18 6.34 2.86 8.06
C VAL A 18 5.83 1.91 9.14
N LEU A 19 4.99 2.40 10.06
CA LEU A 19 4.37 1.56 11.09
C LEU A 19 3.54 0.44 10.48
N GLY A 20 2.71 0.72 9.48
CA GLY A 20 1.91 -0.29 8.78
C GLY A 20 2.76 -1.34 8.08
N ILE A 21 3.85 -0.94 7.42
CA ILE A 21 4.81 -1.87 6.78
C ILE A 21 5.44 -2.78 7.83
N LEU A 22 5.94 -2.20 8.93
CA LEU A 22 6.58 -2.97 10.00
C LEU A 22 5.60 -3.93 10.68
N ALA A 23 4.36 -3.48 10.92
CA ALA A 23 3.31 -4.32 11.49
C ALA A 23 3.00 -5.52 10.58
N LEU A 24 2.71 -5.28 9.30
CA LEU A 24 2.41 -6.34 8.35
C LEU A 24 3.58 -7.30 8.15
N ALA A 25 4.80 -6.78 7.95
CA ALA A 25 5.99 -7.61 7.82
C ALA A 25 6.23 -8.45 9.07
N GLY A 26 6.06 -7.86 10.26
CA GLY A 26 6.13 -8.56 11.54
C GLY A 26 5.09 -9.68 11.65
N SER A 27 3.84 -9.42 11.28
CA SER A 27 2.77 -10.42 11.26
C SER A 27 3.07 -11.57 10.30
N PHE A 28 3.60 -11.31 9.11
CA PHE A 28 4.00 -12.37 8.17
C PHE A 28 5.12 -13.23 8.73
N VAL A 29 6.16 -12.61 9.31
CA VAL A 29 7.26 -13.35 9.96
C VAL A 29 6.73 -14.19 11.11
N TRP A 30 5.92 -13.61 11.99
CA TRP A 30 5.31 -14.33 13.12
C TRP A 30 4.47 -15.53 12.65
N ALA A 31 3.58 -15.33 11.68
CA ALA A 31 2.72 -16.39 11.15
C ALA A 31 3.54 -17.51 10.50
N GLY A 32 4.54 -17.16 9.69
CA GLY A 32 5.44 -18.11 9.03
C GLY A 32 6.32 -18.92 9.99
N ARG A 33 6.49 -18.47 11.24
CA ARG A 33 7.18 -19.24 12.29
C ARG A 33 6.27 -20.27 12.96
N ILE A 34 4.95 -20.06 12.94
CA ILE A 34 3.97 -20.96 13.57
C ILE A 34 3.53 -22.05 12.60
N LYS A 35 3.22 -21.67 11.36
CA LYS A 35 2.79 -22.59 10.29
C LYS A 35 3.50 -22.25 8.99
N GLY A 36 3.80 -23.29 8.21
CA GLY A 36 4.25 -23.11 6.83
C GLY A 36 3.20 -22.36 6.01
N ILE A 37 3.64 -21.62 5.00
CA ILE A 37 2.77 -20.81 4.14
C ILE A 37 1.66 -21.67 3.52
N ASP A 38 2.01 -22.87 3.04
CA ASP A 38 1.07 -23.78 2.37
C ASP A 38 -0.05 -24.25 3.31
N ASP A 39 0.30 -24.65 4.53
CA ASP A 39 -0.68 -25.11 5.53
C ASP A 39 -1.54 -23.95 6.04
N GLY A 40 -0.93 -22.77 6.25
CA GLY A 40 -1.65 -21.56 6.62
C GLY A 40 -2.68 -21.15 5.56
N LEU A 41 -2.30 -21.16 4.28
CA LEU A 41 -3.20 -20.84 3.17
C LEU A 41 -4.32 -21.86 3.03
N ARG A 42 -4.04 -23.16 3.18
CA ARG A 42 -5.07 -24.22 3.13
C ARG A 42 -6.11 -24.04 4.22
N GLU A 43 -5.67 -23.73 5.44
CA GLU A 43 -6.59 -23.46 6.56
C GLU A 43 -7.42 -22.21 6.30
N MET A 44 -6.78 -21.14 5.80
CA MET A 44 -7.45 -19.88 5.46
C MET A 44 -8.51 -20.07 4.37
N MET A 45 -8.30 -20.96 3.40
CA MET A 45 -9.29 -21.28 2.37
C MET A 45 -10.43 -22.17 2.84
N ARG A 46 -10.30 -22.83 4.00
CA ARG A 46 -11.37 -23.61 4.61
C ARG A 46 -12.28 -22.76 5.49
N GLU A 47 -11.79 -21.64 5.99
CA GLU A 47 -12.56 -20.71 6.79
C GLU A 47 -13.25 -19.66 5.88
N PRO A 48 -14.59 -19.60 5.81
CA PRO A 48 -15.31 -18.70 4.91
C PRO A 48 -15.11 -17.20 5.15
N TRP A 49 -15.07 -16.75 6.39
CA TRP A 49 -14.77 -15.36 6.76
C TRP A 49 -13.35 -14.95 6.36
N ALA A 50 -12.39 -15.86 6.45
CA ALA A 50 -11.03 -15.62 6.01
C ALA A 50 -10.95 -15.42 4.49
N VAL A 51 -11.73 -16.20 3.72
CA VAL A 51 -11.90 -15.97 2.27
C VAL A 51 -12.52 -14.60 1.99
N VAL A 52 -13.59 -14.22 2.71
CA VAL A 52 -14.25 -12.91 2.54
C VAL A 52 -13.29 -11.76 2.85
N THR A 53 -12.52 -11.88 3.92
CA THR A 53 -11.52 -10.87 4.32
C THR A 53 -10.39 -10.76 3.30
N LEU A 54 -9.94 -11.90 2.75
CA LEU A 54 -8.96 -11.92 1.67
C LEU A 54 -9.51 -11.20 0.43
N LEU A 55 -10.76 -11.50 0.06
CA LEU A 55 -11.40 -10.88 -1.08
C LEU A 55 -11.55 -9.37 -0.89
N ASP A 56 -12.00 -8.91 0.28
CA ASP A 56 -12.12 -7.49 0.63
C ASP A 56 -10.77 -6.76 0.47
N ALA A 57 -9.71 -7.34 1.04
CA ALA A 57 -8.36 -6.79 0.93
C ALA A 57 -7.87 -6.70 -0.52
N TYR A 58 -8.12 -7.74 -1.33
CA TYR A 58 -7.71 -7.75 -2.75
C TYR A 58 -8.54 -6.81 -3.62
N VAL A 59 -9.85 -6.69 -3.38
CA VAL A 59 -10.69 -5.68 -4.05
C VAL A 59 -10.15 -4.28 -3.76
N GLY A 60 -9.77 -4.00 -2.51
CA GLY A 60 -9.08 -2.77 -2.14
C GLY A 60 -7.78 -2.56 -2.93
N LEU A 61 -6.95 -3.60 -3.09
CA LEU A 61 -5.73 -3.54 -3.90
C LEU A 61 -6.00 -3.31 -5.38
N PHE A 62 -7.07 -3.88 -5.96
CA PHE A 62 -7.44 -3.63 -7.35
C PHE A 62 -7.88 -2.19 -7.58
N VAL A 63 -8.69 -1.63 -6.68
CA VAL A 63 -9.06 -0.21 -6.72
C VAL A 63 -7.82 0.67 -6.60
N LEU A 64 -6.90 0.32 -5.69
CA LEU A 64 -5.65 1.04 -5.54
C LEU A 64 -4.79 0.94 -6.79
N ALA A 65 -4.68 -0.23 -7.41
CA ALA A 65 -3.95 -0.43 -8.65
C ALA A 65 -4.53 0.44 -9.79
N ALA A 66 -5.85 0.49 -9.94
CA ALA A 66 -6.51 1.38 -10.90
C ALA A 66 -6.15 2.85 -10.64
N TRP A 67 -6.12 3.27 -9.37
CA TRP A 67 -5.64 4.60 -9.00
C TRP A 67 -4.15 4.80 -9.33
N VAL A 68 -3.28 3.82 -9.13
CA VAL A 68 -1.86 3.91 -9.54
C VAL A 68 -1.73 4.11 -11.04
N PHE A 69 -2.51 3.40 -11.86
CA PHE A 69 -2.55 3.61 -13.32
C PHE A 69 -3.04 5.00 -13.70
N HIS A 70 -3.98 5.56 -12.93
CA HIS A 70 -4.46 6.92 -13.16
C HIS A 70 -3.38 7.96 -12.87
N VAL A 71 -2.57 7.76 -11.83
CA VAL A 71 -1.64 8.79 -11.38
C VAL A 71 -0.20 8.64 -11.91
N GLU A 72 0.23 7.43 -12.26
CA GLU A 72 1.56 7.23 -12.87
C GLU A 72 1.53 7.53 -14.37
N ARG A 73 2.41 8.45 -14.81
CA ARG A 73 2.56 8.78 -16.25
C ARG A 73 3.04 7.59 -17.10
N ARG A 74 3.79 6.66 -16.50
CA ARG A 74 4.38 5.51 -17.21
C ARG A 74 3.60 4.25 -16.85
N ALA A 75 2.80 3.76 -17.80
CA ALA A 75 2.02 2.54 -17.66
C ALA A 75 2.86 1.33 -17.24
N GLY A 76 4.11 1.22 -17.72
CA GLY A 76 5.02 0.14 -17.30
C GLY A 76 5.41 0.20 -15.81
N VAL A 77 5.55 1.40 -15.24
CA VAL A 77 5.83 1.58 -13.81
C VAL A 77 4.58 1.27 -12.99
N ALA A 78 3.41 1.71 -13.46
CA ALA A 78 2.12 1.37 -12.85
C ALA A 78 1.87 -0.14 -12.83
N ALA A 79 2.16 -0.82 -13.94
CA ALA A 79 2.04 -2.27 -14.05
C ALA A 79 3.00 -2.99 -13.10
N ALA A 80 4.25 -2.55 -12.99
CA ALA A 80 5.21 -3.12 -12.05
C ALA A 80 4.73 -2.98 -10.59
N TRP A 81 4.21 -1.81 -10.20
CA TRP A 81 3.62 -1.62 -8.88
C TRP A 81 2.39 -2.49 -8.65
N THR A 82 1.51 -2.60 -9.65
CA THR A 82 0.30 -3.43 -9.58
C THR A 82 0.65 -4.89 -9.38
N VAL A 83 1.58 -5.43 -10.17
CA VAL A 83 2.04 -6.82 -10.03
C VAL A 83 2.67 -7.04 -8.65
N ALA A 84 3.51 -6.11 -8.20
CA ALA A 84 4.10 -6.20 -6.86
C ALA A 84 3.03 -6.14 -5.75
N MET A 85 1.99 -5.34 -5.89
CA MET A 85 0.85 -5.26 -4.96
C MET A 85 0.03 -6.55 -4.93
N LEU A 86 -0.21 -7.18 -6.07
CA LEU A 86 -0.95 -8.45 -6.12
C LEU A 86 -0.14 -9.61 -5.51
N LEU A 87 1.19 -9.54 -5.52
CA LEU A 87 2.06 -10.58 -4.96
C LEU A 87 2.34 -10.39 -3.47
N LEU A 88 2.64 -9.15 -3.04
CA LEU A 88 3.08 -8.83 -1.66
C LEU A 88 2.00 -8.11 -0.83
N GLY A 89 0.84 -7.84 -1.44
CA GLY A 89 -0.30 -7.22 -0.78
C GLY A 89 -0.05 -5.78 -0.33
N ASN A 90 -0.64 -5.45 0.82
CA ASN A 90 -0.67 -4.10 1.37
C ASN A 90 0.70 -3.54 1.78
N ILE A 91 1.73 -4.38 1.94
CA ILE A 91 3.10 -3.90 2.19
C ILE A 91 3.59 -3.05 1.02
N VAL A 92 3.35 -3.50 -0.21
CA VAL A 92 3.75 -2.76 -1.42
C VAL A 92 2.87 -1.53 -1.62
N ALA A 93 1.58 -1.62 -1.30
CA ALA A 93 0.67 -0.47 -1.29
C ALA A 93 1.20 0.67 -0.39
N LEU A 94 1.59 0.34 0.84
CA LEU A 94 2.16 1.29 1.80
C LEU A 94 3.53 1.79 1.34
N ALA A 95 4.36 0.93 0.74
CA ALA A 95 5.66 1.34 0.20
C ALA A 95 5.51 2.33 -0.97
N TYR A 96 4.53 2.09 -1.86
CA TYR A 96 4.19 3.00 -2.94
C TYR A 96 3.74 4.36 -2.40
N LEU A 97 2.82 4.36 -1.44
CA LEU A 97 2.32 5.58 -0.82
C LEU A 97 3.44 6.35 -0.09
N LEU A 98 4.31 5.64 0.63
CA LEU A 98 5.46 6.22 1.32
C LEU A 98 6.44 6.86 0.32
N ARG A 99 6.73 6.20 -0.80
CA ARG A 99 7.59 6.74 -1.88
C ARG A 99 7.03 8.03 -2.46
N ARG A 100 5.70 8.18 -2.54
CA ARG A 100 5.09 9.44 -3.00
C ARG A 100 5.06 10.49 -1.90
N ALA A 101 4.78 10.08 -0.67
CA ALA A 101 4.81 10.98 0.48
C ALA A 101 6.19 11.59 0.73
N THR A 102 7.29 10.94 0.34
CA THR A 102 8.64 11.53 0.41
C THR A 102 8.87 12.65 -0.61
N ARG A 103 8.15 12.63 -1.73
CA ARG A 103 8.28 13.61 -2.83
C ARG A 103 7.22 14.71 -2.78
N ALA A 104 6.08 14.46 -2.14
CA ALA A 104 4.97 15.41 -2.04
C ALA A 104 5.13 16.39 -0.85
N ARG A 105 4.61 17.60 -1.03
CA ARG A 105 4.52 18.66 -0.01
C ARG A 105 3.15 18.71 0.69
N SER A 106 2.15 18.04 0.12
CA SER A 106 0.79 17.95 0.68
C SER A 106 0.12 16.63 0.29
N ILE A 107 -0.85 16.18 1.10
CA ILE A 107 -1.63 14.96 0.83
C ILE A 107 -2.40 15.10 -0.50
N ALA A 108 -2.88 16.32 -0.79
CA ALA A 108 -3.57 16.60 -2.04
C ALA A 108 -2.71 16.30 -3.28
N GLU A 109 -1.41 16.58 -3.23
CA GLU A 109 -0.47 16.29 -4.35
C GLU A 109 -0.26 14.78 -4.55
N ILE A 110 -0.34 14.00 -3.47
CA ILE A 110 -0.23 12.53 -3.52
C ILE A 110 -1.45 11.96 -4.27
N VAL A 111 -2.65 12.45 -3.93
CA VAL A 111 -3.92 11.97 -4.49
C VAL A 111 -4.14 12.44 -5.93
N SER A 112 -3.85 13.72 -6.21
CA SER A 112 -4.16 14.37 -7.49
C SER A 112 -3.15 14.12 -8.61
N GLY A 113 -1.92 13.66 -8.31
CA GLY A 113 -0.87 13.57 -9.31
C GLY A 113 -0.23 14.90 -9.73
N ALA A 114 -0.76 16.03 -9.26
CA ALA A 114 -0.38 17.38 -9.71
C ALA A 114 1.05 17.81 -9.32
N GLY A 115 1.73 17.08 -8.43
CA GLY A 115 3.10 17.41 -8.00
C GLY A 115 4.20 17.24 -9.07
N GLN A 116 3.86 16.82 -10.30
CA GLN A 116 4.82 16.64 -11.40
C GLN A 116 4.78 17.71 -12.50
N GLU A 117 3.93 18.75 -12.40
CA GLU A 117 3.93 19.85 -13.37
C GLU A 117 5.08 20.86 -13.20
N ALA A 118 5.88 20.73 -12.13
CA ALA A 118 6.92 21.71 -11.79
C ALA A 118 8.36 21.14 -11.77
N ALA A 119 8.65 20.06 -12.52
CA ALA A 119 10.00 19.51 -12.66
C ALA A 119 10.32 19.08 -14.10
#